data_AF-A0A484CSQ2-F1
#
_entry.id   AF-A0A484CSQ2-F1
#
_cell.length_a   1.000
_cell.length_b   1.000
_cell.length_c   1.000
_cell.angle_alpha   90.00
_cell.angle_beta   90.00
_cell.angle_gamma   90.00
#
_symmetry.space_group_name_H-M   'P 1'
#
loop_
_entity.id
_entity.type
_entity.pdbx_description
1 polymer ?
#
loop_
_entity_poly.entity_id
_entity_poly.type
_entity_poly.pdbx_seq_one_letter_code
_entity_poly.pdbx_strand_id
1 'polypeptide(L)'
;MYESCFYFGSSGSPVFNEHCNVVAMHSGGYAYRNARGESQSVIEYGYPLSIIIEHIIVQMVERRFDVLKEYLACNYAYHRNVITNLKKLVESRNLTAFKSALSNSVVTSDESLKAFFEFFSLRDEPVPMDTEAY
;
A
#
# COMPACT_ATOMS: atom_id res chain seq x y z
N MET A 1 -6.55 0.55 -26.64
CA MET A 1 -5.09 0.78 -26.58
C MET A 1 -4.89 2.08 -25.81
N TYR A 2 -4.19 2.05 -24.67
CA TYR A 2 -3.91 3.24 -23.88
C TYR A 2 -2.56 3.81 -24.34
N GLU A 3 -2.58 4.80 -25.23
CA GLU A 3 -1.38 5.58 -25.57
C GLU A 3 -1.21 6.67 -24.52
N SER A 4 -0.21 6.54 -23.66
CA SER A 4 0.14 7.61 -22.74
C SER A 4 1.59 8.04 -22.95
N CYS A 5 1.74 9.29 -23.41
CA CYS A 5 2.95 10.08 -23.30
C CYS A 5 2.67 11.13 -22.23
N PHE A 6 2.89 10.81 -20.95
CA PHE A 6 2.64 11.75 -19.86
C PHE A 6 3.63 12.92 -19.95
N TYR A 7 3.10 14.12 -20.25
CA TYR A 7 3.90 15.34 -20.31
C TYR A 7 4.13 15.92 -18.92
N PHE A 8 5.09 16.85 -18.83
CA PHE A 8 5.33 17.63 -17.62
C PHE A 8 4.01 18.24 -17.11
N GLY A 9 3.70 18.01 -15.83
CA GLY A 9 2.41 18.38 -15.23
C GLY A 9 1.42 17.22 -15.07
N SER A 10 1.73 16.01 -15.55
CA SER A 10 0.87 14.82 -15.34
C SER A 10 1.02 14.18 -13.96
N SER A 11 2.04 14.56 -13.17
CA SER A 11 2.29 14.05 -11.82
C SER A 11 1.05 14.14 -10.93
N GLY A 12 0.74 13.04 -10.24
CA GLY A 12 -0.46 12.90 -9.42
C GLY A 12 -1.69 12.37 -10.17
N SER A 13 -1.61 12.21 -11.49
CA SER A 13 -2.72 11.65 -12.28
C SER A 13 -2.96 10.17 -11.91
N PRO A 14 -4.23 9.75 -11.83
CA PRO A 14 -4.57 8.34 -11.64
C PRO A 14 -4.17 7.51 -12.86
N VAL A 15 -3.63 6.32 -12.61
CA VAL A 15 -3.38 5.30 -13.64
C VAL A 15 -4.52 4.29 -13.59
N PHE A 16 -5.18 4.10 -14.72
CA PHE A 16 -6.33 3.19 -14.85
C PHE A 16 -5.94 1.88 -15.55
N ASN A 17 -6.55 0.77 -15.12
CA ASN A 17 -6.50 -0.49 -15.87
C ASN A 17 -7.61 -0.55 -16.94
N GLU A 18 -7.67 -1.64 -17.70
CA GLU A 18 -8.64 -1.85 -18.79
C GLU A 18 -10.11 -1.84 -18.34
N HIS A 19 -10.35 -2.00 -17.03
CA HIS A 19 -11.68 -1.95 -16.41
C HIS A 19 -11.98 -0.60 -15.75
N CYS A 20 -11.20 0.44 -16.05
CA CYS A 20 -11.35 1.78 -15.47
C CYS A 20 -11.16 1.86 -13.94
N ASN A 21 -10.48 0.88 -13.33
CA ASN A 21 -10.12 0.96 -11.91
C ASN A 21 -8.82 1.75 -11.73
N VAL A 22 -8.74 2.58 -10.70
CA VAL A 22 -7.48 3.25 -10.33
C VAL A 22 -6.55 2.23 -9.67
N VAL A 23 -5.39 1.99 -10.27
CA VAL A 23 -4.43 0.97 -9.82
C VAL A 23 -3.10 1.54 -9.34
N ALA A 24 -2.77 2.77 -9.75
CA ALA A 24 -1.57 3.48 -9.34
C ALA A 24 -1.77 5.01 -9.47
N MET A 25 -0.83 5.76 -8.92
CA MET A 25 -0.73 7.20 -9.11
C MET A 25 0.58 7.52 -9.83
N HIS A 26 0.49 8.23 -10.94
CA HIS A 26 1.65 8.71 -11.69
C HIS A 26 2.47 9.66 -10.83
N SER A 27 3.80 9.53 -10.88
CA SER A 27 4.72 10.41 -10.13
C SER A 27 5.58 11.26 -11.05
N GLY A 28 6.14 10.69 -12.11
CA GLY A 28 6.98 11.40 -13.06
C GLY A 28 7.57 10.46 -14.10
N GLY A 29 8.50 10.98 -14.91
CA GLY A 29 9.15 10.19 -15.95
C GLY A 29 10.61 10.58 -16.15
N TYR A 30 11.38 9.69 -16.78
CA TYR A 30 12.76 9.96 -17.15
C TYR A 30 12.81 10.89 -18.36
N ALA A 31 13.22 12.13 -18.13
CA ALA A 31 13.35 13.15 -19.16
C ALA A 31 14.64 12.96 -19.97
N TYR A 32 14.54 13.10 -21.30
CA TYR A 32 15.68 13.12 -22.21
C TYR A 32 15.46 14.15 -23.31
N ARG A 33 16.53 14.53 -24.00
CA ARG A 33 16.47 15.37 -25.20
C ARG A 33 16.56 14.50 -26.44
N ASN A 34 15.62 14.68 -27.36
CA ASN A 34 15.71 14.03 -28.66
C ASN A 34 16.73 14.74 -29.58
N ALA A 35 16.95 14.19 -30.78
CA ALA A 35 17.89 14.75 -31.76
C ALA A 35 17.54 16.18 -32.24
N ARG A 36 16.28 16.62 -32.04
CA ARG A 36 15.81 17.98 -32.32
C ARG A 36 15.95 18.93 -31.12
N GLY A 37 16.49 18.46 -30.00
CA GLY A 37 16.64 19.23 -28.76
C GLY A 37 15.35 19.35 -27.94
N GLU A 38 14.28 18.66 -28.32
CA GLU A 38 12.99 18.69 -27.61
C GLU A 38 13.06 17.77 -26.39
N SER A 39 12.49 18.23 -25.28
CA SER A 39 12.36 17.40 -24.07
C SER A 39 11.25 16.38 -24.28
N GLN A 40 11.55 15.12 -23.99
CA GLN A 40 10.65 13.98 -24.09
C GLN A 40 10.80 13.10 -22.84
N SER A 41 9.83 12.22 -22.59
CA SER A 41 9.90 11.21 -21.52
C SER A 41 9.67 9.81 -22.11
N VAL A 42 10.51 8.83 -21.80
CA VAL A 42 10.35 7.44 -22.30
C VAL A 42 9.83 6.49 -21.23
N ILE A 43 10.30 6.67 -19.99
CA ILE A 43 9.99 5.77 -18.88
C ILE A 43 9.18 6.56 -17.87
N GLU A 44 7.95 6.12 -17.63
CA GLU A 44 7.04 6.72 -16.66
C GLU A 44 7.03 5.89 -15.38
N TYR A 45 6.95 6.57 -14.25
CA TYR A 45 6.92 6.01 -12.92
C TYR A 45 5.58 6.31 -12.26
N GLY A 46 5.11 5.37 -11.46
CA GLY A 46 3.94 5.54 -10.63
C GLY A 46 4.02 4.64 -9.40
N TYR A 47 3.37 5.06 -8.33
CA TYR A 47 3.26 4.27 -7.12
C TYR A 47 1.97 3.44 -7.19
N PRO A 48 2.05 2.11 -7.00
CA PRO A 48 0.85 1.29 -6.86
C PRO A 48 -0.05 1.82 -5.76
N LEU A 49 -1.36 1.89 -6.04
CA LEU A 49 -2.32 2.44 -5.09
C LEU A 49 -2.36 1.62 -3.80
N SER A 50 -2.12 0.30 -3.87
CA SER A 50 -2.02 -0.57 -2.71
C SER A 50 -0.93 -0.11 -1.73
N ILE A 51 0.27 0.20 -2.23
CA ILE A 51 1.40 0.66 -1.41
C ILE A 51 1.08 2.01 -0.78
N ILE A 52 0.46 2.93 -1.53
CA ILE A 52 0.04 4.23 -0.99
C ILE A 52 -0.93 4.04 0.18
N ILE A 53 -1.96 3.20 0.00
CA ILE A 53 -2.95 2.92 1.05
C ILE A 53 -2.31 2.25 2.26
N GLU A 54 -1.43 1.26 2.07
CA GLU A 54 -0.69 0.60 3.15
C GLU A 54 0.10 1.62 4.00
N HIS A 55 0.81 2.54 3.35
CA HIS A 55 1.54 3.62 4.04
C HIS A 55 0.62 4.60 4.77
N ILE A 56 -0.55 4.90 4.22
CA ILE A 56 -1.55 5.73 4.90
C ILE A 56 -2.05 5.03 6.16
N ILE A 57 -2.32 3.71 6.11
CA ILE A 57 -2.77 2.94 7.27
C ILE A 57 -1.69 2.90 8.35
N VAL A 58 -0.40 2.79 7.99
CA VAL A 58 0.70 2.91 8.96
C VAL A 58 0.61 4.23 9.73
N GLN A 59 0.41 5.35 9.03
CA GLN A 59 0.27 6.66 9.67
C GLN A 59 -0.99 6.74 10.54
N MET A 60 -2.10 6.11 10.12
CA MET A 60 -3.32 6.05 10.91
C MET A 60 -3.12 5.27 12.22
N VAL A 61 -2.43 4.13 12.17
CA VAL A 61 -2.10 3.34 13.37
C VAL A 61 -1.16 4.10 14.31
N GLU A 62 -0.20 4.86 13.77
CA GLU A 62 0.75 5.61 14.59
C GLU A 62 0.15 6.88 15.22
N ARG A 63 -0.87 7.50 14.61
CA ARG A 63 -1.29 8.87 14.97
C ARG A 63 -2.79 9.16 14.97
N ARG A 64 -3.63 8.37 14.30
CA ARG A 64 -5.04 8.70 13.98
C ARG A 64 -5.97 7.48 14.03
N PHE A 65 -6.15 6.90 15.21
CA PHE A 65 -7.08 5.77 15.40
C PHE A 65 -8.54 6.09 15.07
N ASP A 66 -8.94 7.35 15.21
CA ASP A 66 -10.24 7.85 14.80
C ASP A 66 -10.49 7.60 13.31
N VAL A 67 -9.50 7.90 12.47
CA VAL A 67 -9.58 7.67 11.02
C VAL A 67 -9.42 6.19 10.68
N LEU A 68 -8.56 5.47 11.40
CA LEU A 68 -8.41 4.02 11.24
C LEU A 68 -9.75 3.30 11.44
N LYS A 69 -10.50 3.68 12.49
CA LYS A 69 -11.80 3.09 12.78
C LYS A 69 -12.80 3.29 11.64
N GLU A 70 -12.89 4.50 11.11
CA GLU A 70 -13.76 4.78 9.96
C GLU A 70 -13.31 4.02 8.71
N TYR A 71 -12.00 3.92 8.47
CA TYR A 71 -11.46 3.08 7.40
C TYR A 71 -11.86 1.61 7.58
N LEU A 72 -11.78 1.09 8.80
CA LEU A 72 -12.12 -0.31 9.09
C LEU A 72 -13.63 -0.59 8.92
N ALA A 73 -14.48 0.40 9.18
CA ALA A 73 -15.93 0.30 9.01
C ALA A 73 -16.37 0.32 7.53
N CYS A 74 -15.53 0.81 6.63
CA CYS A 74 -15.81 0.82 5.20
C CYS A 74 -15.84 -0.62 4.63
N ASN A 75 -16.96 -0.98 3.99
CA ASN A 75 -17.04 -2.23 3.25
C ASN A 75 -16.32 -2.09 1.90
N TYR A 76 -15.07 -2.54 1.85
CA TYR A 76 -14.24 -2.51 0.65
C TYR A 76 -13.75 -3.91 0.27
N ALA A 77 -14.00 -4.34 -0.96
CA ALA A 77 -13.72 -5.71 -1.40
C ALA A 77 -12.25 -6.13 -1.27
N TYR A 78 -11.31 -5.18 -1.37
CA TYR A 78 -9.88 -5.45 -1.29
C TYR A 78 -9.27 -5.23 0.09
N HIS A 79 -10.09 -4.92 1.09
CA HIS A 79 -9.65 -4.61 2.44
C HIS A 79 -8.77 -5.72 3.04
N ARG A 80 -9.17 -6.99 2.87
CA ARG A 80 -8.39 -8.14 3.32
C ARG A 80 -7.01 -8.23 2.64
N ASN A 81 -6.94 -7.96 1.34
CA ASN A 81 -5.68 -8.00 0.58
C ASN A 81 -4.73 -6.89 1.07
N VAL A 82 -5.25 -5.68 1.27
CA VAL A 82 -4.49 -4.54 1.78
C VAL A 82 -3.95 -4.83 3.18
N ILE A 83 -4.77 -5.34 4.10
CA ILE A 83 -4.32 -5.68 5.47
C ILE A 83 -3.25 -6.79 5.43
N THR A 84 -3.42 -7.80 4.57
CA THR A 84 -2.46 -8.89 4.43
C THR A 84 -1.10 -8.39 3.91
N ASN A 85 -1.10 -7.51 2.92
CA ASN A 85 0.13 -6.89 2.41
C ASN A 85 0.76 -5.97 3.46
N LEU A 86 -0.05 -5.20 4.18
CA LEU A 86 0.40 -4.34 5.27
C LEU A 86 1.12 -5.15 6.36
N LYS A 87 0.61 -6.33 6.73
CA LYS A 87 1.30 -7.22 7.68
C LYS A 87 2.70 -7.61 7.19
N LYS A 88 2.82 -8.05 5.93
CA LYS A 88 4.11 -8.34 5.30
C LYS A 88 5.03 -7.13 5.27
N LEU A 89 4.49 -5.93 5.00
CA LEU A 89 5.26 -4.68 4.99
C LEU A 89 5.81 -4.36 6.39
N VAL A 90 4.97 -4.44 7.42
CA VAL A 90 5.34 -4.18 8.83
C VAL A 90 6.41 -5.15 9.32
N GLU A 91 6.29 -6.42 8.95
CA GLU A 91 7.24 -7.47 9.30
C GLU A 91 8.58 -7.29 8.57
N SER A 92 8.55 -7.16 7.24
CA SER A 92 9.75 -7.06 6.40
C SER A 92 10.57 -5.79 6.65
N ARG A 93 9.91 -4.66 6.93
CA ARG A 93 10.56 -3.38 7.21
C ARG A 93 10.84 -3.14 8.70
N ASN A 94 10.41 -4.06 9.56
CA ASN A 94 10.46 -3.93 11.01
C ASN A 94 9.99 -2.56 11.51
N LEU A 95 8.76 -2.18 11.15
CA LEU A 95 8.20 -0.87 11.52
C LEU A 95 7.94 -0.80 13.04
N THR A 96 8.93 -0.35 13.80
CA THR A 96 8.92 -0.36 15.27
C THR A 96 7.89 0.58 15.85
N ALA A 97 7.69 1.76 15.26
CA ALA A 97 6.66 2.71 15.68
C ALA A 97 5.26 2.13 15.55
N PHE A 98 4.96 1.51 14.39
CA PHE A 98 3.72 0.74 14.18
C PHE A 98 3.55 -0.36 15.24
N LYS A 99 4.56 -1.21 15.44
CA LYS A 99 4.51 -2.29 16.44
C LYS A 99 4.32 -1.77 17.87
N SER A 100 4.95 -0.65 18.21
CA SER A 100 4.80 -0.01 19.51
C SER A 100 3.40 0.59 19.69
N ALA A 101 2.81 1.15 18.63
CA ALA A 101 1.44 1.64 18.67
C ALA A 101 0.44 0.49 18.87
N LEU A 102 0.69 -0.68 18.25
CA LEU A 102 -0.08 -1.91 18.52
C LEU A 102 0.02 -2.35 19.98
N SER A 103 1.23 -2.34 20.57
CA SER A 103 1.44 -2.82 21.95
C SER A 103 0.94 -1.82 23.01
N ASN A 104 0.99 -0.53 22.71
CA ASN A 104 0.52 0.54 23.60
C ASN A 104 -0.99 0.76 23.52
N SER A 105 -1.68 0.04 22.63
CA SER A 105 -3.13 0.08 22.52
C SER A 105 -3.74 -0.32 23.86
N VAL A 106 -4.14 0.69 24.63
CA VAL A 106 -5.30 0.63 25.53
C VAL A 106 -6.35 -0.16 24.78
N VAL A 107 -6.58 -1.41 25.22
CA VAL A 107 -7.53 -2.33 24.60
C VAL A 107 -8.85 -1.59 24.49
N THR A 108 -9.11 -1.14 23.27
CA THR A 108 -10.26 -0.31 22.96
C THR A 108 -11.48 -1.21 23.12
N SER A 109 -12.54 -0.68 23.70
CA SER A 109 -13.87 -1.33 23.73
C SER A 109 -14.46 -1.54 22.33
N ASP A 110 -13.69 -1.26 21.27
CA ASP A 110 -14.08 -1.33 19.88
C ASP A 110 -13.63 -2.66 19.27
N GLU A 111 -14.61 -3.50 18.92
CA GLU A 111 -14.38 -4.83 18.39
C GLU A 111 -13.60 -4.81 17.07
N SER A 112 -13.75 -3.77 16.24
CA SER A 112 -13.10 -3.69 14.93
C SER A 112 -11.60 -3.42 15.07
N LEU A 113 -11.22 -2.50 15.95
CA LEU A 113 -9.82 -2.23 16.26
C LEU A 113 -9.15 -3.43 16.93
N LYS A 114 -9.87 -4.10 17.82
CA LYS A 114 -9.39 -5.33 18.48
C LYS A 114 -9.09 -6.42 17.47
N ALA A 115 -10.04 -6.76 16.60
CA ALA A 115 -9.85 -7.76 15.55
C ALA A 115 -8.69 -7.39 14.60
N PHE A 116 -8.55 -6.10 14.26
CA PHE A 116 -7.43 -5.61 13.46
C PHE A 116 -6.08 -5.84 14.17
N PHE A 117 -5.94 -5.45 15.44
CA PHE A 117 -4.67 -5.62 16.17
C PHE A 117 -4.33 -7.09 16.47
N GLU A 118 -5.34 -7.92 16.73
CA GLU A 118 -5.16 -9.36 16.90
C GLU A 118 -4.57 -9.99 15.63
N PHE A 119 -5.05 -9.60 14.45
CA PHE A 119 -4.52 -10.09 13.17
C PHE A 119 -3.00 -9.86 13.00
N PHE A 120 -2.49 -8.71 13.44
CA PHE A 120 -1.05 -8.40 13.38
C PHE A 120 -0.22 -9.11 14.46
N SER A 121 -0.87 -9.63 15.50
CA SER A 121 -0.21 -10.37 16.57
C SER A 121 -0.08 -11.87 16.25
N LEU A 122 -0.91 -12.39 15.33
CA LEU A 122 -0.84 -13.76 14.87
C LEU A 122 0.47 -13.98 14.10
N ARG A 123 1.25 -14.98 14.50
CA ARG A 123 2.42 -15.42 13.74
C ARG A 123 1.96 -16.30 12.59
N ASP A 124 2.55 -16.13 11.42
CA ASP A 124 2.33 -17.08 10.33
C ASP A 124 2.96 -18.42 10.72
N GLU A 125 2.22 -19.52 10.54
CA GLU A 125 2.75 -20.86 10.76
C GLU A 125 3.87 -21.12 9.75
N PRO A 126 5.02 -21.68 10.17
CA PRO A 126 6.09 -22.00 9.25
C PRO A 126 5.59 -23.06 8.26
N VAL A 127 5.60 -22.73 6.96
CA VAL A 127 5.29 -23.69 5.90
C VAL A 127 6.38 -24.77 5.94
N PRO A 128 6.03 -26.06 6.14
CA PRO A 128 6.99 -27.14 6.07
C PRO A 128 7.68 -27.11 4.70
N MET A 129 9.01 -27.12 4.70
CA MET A 129 9.77 -27.31 3.47
C MET A 129 9.67 -28.80 3.12
N ASP A 130 9.08 -29.12 1.98
CA ASP A 130 9.06 -30.49 1.47
C ASP A 130 10.50 -30.93 1.18
N THR A 131 11.11 -31.63 2.13
CA THR A 131 12.40 -32.29 1.95
C THR A 131 12.16 -33.66 1.32
N GLU A 132 11.66 -33.68 0.09
CA GLU A 132 11.75 -34.90 -0.71
C GLU A 132 13.20 -35.03 -1.17
N ALA A 133 13.96 -35.84 -0.45
CA ALA A 133 15.29 -36.27 -0.84
C ALA A 133 15.17 -37.14 -2.09
N TYR A 134 15.67 -36.62 -3.21
CA TYR A 134 15.88 -37.38 -4.45
C TYR A 134 16.95 -38.46 -4.27
#